data_AF-A0A418QVQ3-F1
#
_entry.id   AF-A0A418QVQ3-F1
#
_cell.length_a   1.000
_cell.length_b   1.000
_cell.length_c   1.000
_cell.angle_alpha   90.00
_cell.angle_beta   90.00
_cell.angle_gamma   90.00
#
_symmetry.space_group_name_H-M   'P 1'
#
loop_
_entity.id
_entity.type
_entity.pdbx_description
1 polymer ?
#
loop_
_entity_poly.entity_id
_entity_poly.type
_entity_poly.pdbx_seq_one_letter_code
_entity_poly.pdbx_strand_id
1 'polypeptide(L)'
;MKHYLLAAALLPALAACHNSDKDDAAPAAIAAGFSQDFALHYRQQATLPTAQAPELTVLVEDLQFSICPKNTNCLLPDFAAPTLAITAADGSTQQLKLPRDFSRDMRPAWIDTAGVRANGRRYVVYYRNWSFDAAKQDNPQKQDFTISLRVERP
;
A
#
# COMPACT_ATOMS: atom_id res chain seq x y z
N MET A 1 -47.28 52.88 11.99
CA MET A 1 -45.97 53.40 11.52
C MET A 1 -44.93 52.30 11.71
N LYS A 2 -43.98 52.18 10.76
CA LYS A 2 -42.79 51.31 10.75
C LYS A 2 -42.09 51.31 12.13
N HIS A 3 -41.45 50.24 12.60
CA HIS A 3 -40.13 49.78 12.14
C HIS A 3 -39.86 48.30 12.45
N TYR A 4 -39.27 47.62 11.47
CA TYR A 4 -38.59 46.32 11.58
C TYR A 4 -37.12 46.54 11.99
N LEU A 5 -36.60 45.75 12.94
CA LEU A 5 -35.18 45.40 13.12
C LEU A 5 -35.16 44.08 13.92
N LEU A 6 -35.02 42.89 13.33
CA LEU A 6 -33.76 42.22 12.93
C LEU A 6 -32.62 42.42 13.94
N ALA A 7 -32.39 41.42 14.79
CA ALA A 7 -31.08 41.16 15.40
C ALA A 7 -30.89 39.65 15.51
N ALA A 8 -30.00 39.16 14.65
CA ALA A 8 -29.68 37.76 14.44
C ALA A 8 -28.71 37.24 15.50
N ALA A 9 -28.82 35.93 15.71
CA ALA A 9 -27.91 35.01 16.38
C ALA A 9 -26.43 35.43 16.48
N LEU A 10 -25.89 35.36 17.70
CA LEU A 10 -24.47 35.13 17.97
C LEU A 10 -24.38 33.88 18.87
N LEU A 11 -24.37 32.72 18.20
CA LEU A 11 -24.04 31.42 18.79
C LEU A 11 -22.53 31.38 19.13
N PRO A 12 -22.16 30.63 20.18
CA PRO A 12 -20.88 30.75 20.86
C PRO A 12 -19.72 30.18 20.04
N ALA A 13 -18.59 30.88 20.12
CA ALA A 13 -17.29 30.43 19.66
C ALA A 13 -16.81 29.22 20.47
N LEU A 14 -17.17 28.02 20.03
CA LEU A 14 -16.48 26.77 20.37
C LEU A 14 -16.16 26.03 19.06
N ALA A 15 -15.11 26.48 18.36
CA ALA A 15 -14.51 25.72 17.27
C ALA A 15 -13.03 26.09 17.16
N ALA A 16 -12.28 25.79 18.20
CA ALA A 16 -10.82 25.70 18.11
C ALA A 16 -10.36 24.39 18.75
N CYS A 17 -10.93 23.26 18.30
CA CYS A 17 -10.25 21.98 18.37
C CYS A 17 -9.13 22.02 17.33
N HIS A 18 -7.96 22.52 17.70
CA HIS A 18 -6.73 22.21 16.99
C HIS A 18 -6.35 20.77 17.34
N ASN A 19 -6.97 19.82 16.64
CA ASN A 19 -6.36 18.49 16.54
C ASN A 19 -5.09 18.70 15.72
N SER A 20 -3.96 18.62 16.41
CA SER A 20 -2.65 18.44 15.80
C SER A 20 -2.58 17.02 15.25
N ASP A 21 -3.39 16.73 14.23
CA ASP A 21 -3.16 15.57 13.38
C ASP A 21 -1.91 15.92 12.58
N LYS A 22 -0.78 15.33 12.97
CA LYS A 22 0.34 15.22 12.04
C LYS A 22 -0.25 14.54 10.81
N ASP A 23 -0.32 15.26 9.71
CA ASP A 23 -0.67 14.71 8.41
C ASP A 23 0.29 13.56 8.12
N ASP A 24 -0.14 12.33 8.45
CA ASP A 24 0.29 11.12 7.76
C ASP A 24 -0.30 11.22 6.35
N ALA A 25 0.25 12.14 5.55
CA ALA A 25 -0.16 12.31 4.17
C ALA A 25 -0.09 10.94 3.50
N ALA A 26 -1.24 10.47 2.98
CA ALA A 26 -1.32 9.17 2.35
C ALA A 26 -0.23 9.07 1.27
N PRO A 27 0.56 7.99 1.24
CA PRO A 27 1.66 7.88 0.30
C PRO A 27 1.20 8.11 -1.14
N ALA A 28 1.96 8.91 -1.88
CA ALA A 28 1.58 9.30 -3.24
C ALA A 28 1.40 8.07 -4.14
N ALA A 29 0.29 8.05 -4.88
CA ALA A 29 0.05 7.04 -5.89
C ALA A 29 1.10 7.12 -7.01
N ILE A 30 1.51 5.98 -7.54
CA ILE A 30 2.42 5.89 -8.69
C ILE A 30 1.70 5.36 -9.92
N ALA A 31 2.21 5.68 -11.10
CA ALA A 31 1.83 5.01 -12.34
C ALA A 31 2.80 3.84 -12.59
N ALA A 32 2.28 2.68 -13.00
CA ALA A 32 3.09 1.51 -13.32
C ALA A 32 2.55 0.81 -14.59
N GLY A 33 3.47 0.30 -15.41
CA GLY A 33 3.12 -0.50 -16.59
C GLY A 33 2.87 -1.97 -16.26
N PHE A 34 2.12 -2.66 -17.11
CA PHE A 34 2.07 -4.12 -17.09
C PHE A 34 3.42 -4.72 -17.50
N SER A 35 3.73 -5.92 -17.02
CA SER A 35 4.95 -6.67 -17.31
C SER A 35 6.25 -5.95 -16.92
N GLN A 36 6.16 -4.94 -16.07
CA GLN A 36 7.28 -4.21 -15.50
C GLN A 36 7.27 -4.36 -13.98
N ASP A 37 8.46 -4.41 -13.38
CA ASP A 37 8.61 -4.41 -11.93
C ASP A 37 8.37 -2.99 -11.42
N PHE A 38 7.58 -2.85 -10.36
CA PHE A 38 7.34 -1.60 -9.66
C PHE A 38 7.42 -1.83 -8.15
N ALA A 39 7.71 -0.76 -7.42
CA ALA A 39 7.94 -0.79 -5.99
C ALA A 39 6.85 -0.02 -5.26
N LEU A 40 6.31 -0.58 -4.19
CA LEU A 40 5.32 0.08 -3.33
C LEU A 40 5.78 0.07 -1.87
N HIS A 41 5.58 1.20 -1.20
CA HIS A 41 5.64 1.28 0.25
C HIS A 41 4.29 0.92 0.89
N TYR A 42 4.28 0.72 2.20
CA TYR A 42 3.04 0.52 2.96
C TYR A 42 2.06 1.67 2.72
N ARG A 43 0.77 1.35 2.47
CA ARG A 43 -0.30 2.29 2.09
C ARG A 43 -0.11 3.03 0.77
N GLN A 44 0.91 2.71 0.00
CA GLN A 44 1.08 3.24 -1.35
C GLN A 44 0.30 2.39 -2.36
N GLN A 45 -0.21 3.06 -3.39
CA GLN A 45 -0.90 2.41 -4.50
C GLN A 45 -0.19 2.65 -5.84
N ALA A 46 -0.24 1.66 -6.73
CA ALA A 46 0.10 1.76 -8.13
C ALA A 46 -1.17 1.74 -8.98
N THR A 47 -1.24 2.62 -9.97
CA THR A 47 -2.28 2.65 -11.01
C THR A 47 -1.69 2.11 -12.31
N LEU A 48 -2.36 1.12 -12.89
CA LEU A 48 -1.91 0.42 -14.09
C LEU A 48 -2.95 0.52 -15.21
N PRO A 49 -2.55 0.78 -16.48
CA PRO A 49 -1.18 1.08 -16.90
C PRO A 49 -0.80 2.56 -16.66
N THR A 50 -1.78 3.45 -16.51
CA THR A 50 -1.57 4.89 -16.32
C THR A 50 -2.57 5.46 -15.32
N ALA A 51 -2.26 6.61 -14.73
CA ALA A 51 -3.15 7.29 -13.79
C ALA A 51 -4.40 7.90 -14.45
N GLN A 52 -4.32 8.25 -15.74
CA GLN A 52 -5.42 8.89 -16.49
C GLN A 52 -6.48 7.88 -16.94
N ALA A 53 -6.09 6.62 -17.17
CA ALA A 53 -6.98 5.55 -17.58
C ALA A 53 -6.59 4.24 -16.86
N PRO A 54 -6.78 4.17 -15.53
CA PRO A 54 -6.42 2.99 -14.76
C PRO A 54 -7.37 1.85 -15.07
N GLU A 55 -6.80 0.71 -15.42
CA GLU A 55 -7.48 -0.58 -15.51
C GLU A 55 -7.44 -1.31 -14.17
N LEU A 56 -6.32 -1.19 -13.46
CA LEU A 56 -6.08 -1.83 -12.17
C LEU A 56 -5.40 -0.87 -11.22
N THR A 57 -5.81 -0.92 -9.95
CA THR A 57 -5.09 -0.30 -8.84
C THR A 57 -4.60 -1.38 -7.90
N VAL A 58 -3.34 -1.30 -7.50
CA VAL A 58 -2.69 -2.23 -6.56
C VAL A 58 -2.25 -1.43 -5.34
N LEU A 59 -2.82 -1.70 -4.18
CA LEU A 59 -2.52 -1.02 -2.91
C LEU A 59 -1.89 -2.01 -1.93
N VAL A 60 -0.80 -1.63 -1.26
CA VAL A 60 -0.31 -2.36 -0.08
C VAL A 60 -1.17 -2.00 1.12
N GLU A 61 -2.24 -2.77 1.31
CA GLU A 61 -3.26 -2.52 2.34
C GLU A 61 -2.73 -2.84 3.74
N ASP A 62 -2.01 -3.95 3.87
CA ASP A 62 -1.36 -4.37 5.11
C ASP A 62 0.01 -4.98 4.83
N LEU A 63 0.86 -4.98 5.86
CA LEU A 63 2.18 -5.60 5.83
C LEU A 63 2.46 -6.28 7.16
N GLN A 64 2.62 -7.61 7.12
CA GLN A 64 3.15 -8.38 8.24
C GLN A 64 4.64 -8.57 8.04
N PHE A 65 5.44 -8.41 9.08
CA PHE A 65 6.88 -8.60 8.98
C PHE A 65 7.46 -9.10 10.31
N SER A 66 8.66 -9.65 10.23
CA SER A 66 9.52 -9.90 11.39
C SER A 66 10.96 -9.66 10.96
N ILE A 67 11.66 -8.79 11.69
CA ILE A 67 13.06 -8.46 11.46
C ILE A 67 13.82 -8.80 12.73
N CYS A 68 14.90 -9.54 12.60
CA CYS A 68 15.80 -9.86 13.70
C CYS A 68 16.55 -8.59 14.13
N PRO A 69 16.48 -8.16 15.40
CA PRO A 69 17.22 -7.01 15.89
C PRO A 69 18.73 -7.18 15.74
N LYS A 70 19.47 -6.08 15.76
CA LYS A 70 20.94 -6.12 15.71
C LYS A 70 21.47 -6.87 16.94
N ASN A 71 22.61 -7.54 16.76
CA ASN A 71 23.32 -8.27 17.81
C ASN A 71 22.48 -9.35 18.53
N THR A 72 21.40 -9.82 17.90
CA THR A 72 20.55 -10.89 18.42
C THR A 72 20.62 -12.09 17.48
N ASN A 73 20.61 -13.30 18.03
CA ASN A 73 20.56 -14.53 17.25
C ASN A 73 19.11 -15.02 17.15
N CYS A 74 18.43 -14.71 16.06
CA CYS A 74 17.06 -15.17 15.81
C CYS A 74 17.06 -16.55 15.13
N LEU A 75 16.15 -17.42 15.57
CA LEU A 75 15.94 -18.73 14.96
C LEU A 75 15.13 -18.66 13.66
N LEU A 76 14.30 -17.61 13.53
CA LEU A 76 13.49 -17.36 12.35
C LEU A 76 14.19 -16.34 11.46
N PRO A 77 14.25 -16.58 10.14
CA PRO A 77 14.75 -15.60 9.19
C PRO A 77 13.79 -14.42 9.04
N ASP A 78 14.34 -13.28 8.64
CA ASP A 78 13.57 -12.07 8.36
C ASP A 78 12.56 -12.32 7.23
N PHE A 79 11.37 -11.73 7.35
CA PHE A 79 10.35 -11.82 6.32
C PHE A 79 9.48 -10.57 6.25
N ALA A 80 8.89 -10.38 5.08
CA ALA A 80 7.78 -9.47 4.86
C ALA A 80 6.68 -10.20 4.06
N ALA A 81 5.42 -9.96 4.42
CA ALA A 81 4.25 -10.61 3.84
C ALA A 81 3.16 -9.55 3.62
N PRO A 82 3.09 -8.96 2.41
CA PRO A 82 2.11 -7.94 2.10
C PRO A 82 0.72 -8.53 1.84
N THR A 83 -0.31 -7.81 2.27
CA THR A 83 -1.68 -7.97 1.78
C THR A 83 -1.95 -6.86 0.80
N LEU A 84 -2.30 -7.24 -0.43
CA LEU A 84 -2.62 -6.31 -1.50
C LEU A 84 -4.13 -6.16 -1.65
N ALA A 85 -4.61 -4.94 -1.85
CA ALA A 85 -5.93 -4.68 -2.37
C ALA A 85 -5.81 -4.40 -3.88
N ILE A 86 -6.52 -5.18 -4.69
CA ILE A 86 -6.55 -5.09 -6.14
C ILE A 86 -7.92 -4.56 -6.56
N THR A 87 -7.97 -3.34 -7.05
CA THR A 87 -9.22 -2.67 -7.45
C THR A 87 -9.31 -2.57 -8.97
N ALA A 88 -10.41 -3.05 -9.52
CA ALA A 88 -10.72 -2.98 -10.94
C ALA A 88 -11.28 -1.59 -11.34
N ALA A 89 -11.44 -1.34 -12.65
CA ALA A 89 -11.94 -0.06 -13.15
C ALA A 89 -13.41 0.21 -12.77
N ASP A 90 -14.18 -0.85 -12.46
CA ASP A 90 -15.55 -0.76 -11.94
C ASP A 90 -15.62 -0.52 -10.42
N GLY A 91 -14.46 -0.39 -9.75
CA GLY A 91 -14.35 -0.21 -8.30
C GLY A 91 -14.42 -1.50 -7.48
N SER A 92 -14.66 -2.67 -8.11
CA SER A 92 -14.63 -3.94 -7.40
C SER A 92 -13.23 -4.23 -6.86
N THR A 93 -13.14 -4.62 -5.59
CA THR A 93 -11.86 -4.83 -4.90
C THR A 93 -11.72 -6.26 -4.43
N GLN A 94 -10.54 -6.85 -4.66
CA GLN A 94 -10.15 -8.16 -4.16
C GLN A 94 -8.91 -8.04 -3.28
N GLN A 95 -8.92 -8.73 -2.15
CA GLN A 95 -7.72 -8.85 -1.32
C GLN A 95 -6.89 -10.06 -1.75
N LEU A 96 -5.59 -9.84 -1.82
CA LEU A 96 -4.59 -10.85 -2.13
C LEU A 96 -3.55 -10.88 -1.03
N LYS A 97 -3.52 -11.99 -0.28
CA LYS A 97 -2.46 -12.25 0.70
C LYS A 97 -1.31 -12.95 0.00
N LEU A 98 -0.19 -12.26 -0.11
CA LEU A 98 1.03 -12.85 -0.64
C LEU A 98 1.72 -13.69 0.45
N PRO A 99 2.39 -14.78 0.07
CA PRO A 99 3.09 -15.65 1.02
C PRO A 99 4.24 -14.90 1.72
N ARG A 100 4.71 -15.48 2.83
CA ARG A 100 5.85 -14.98 3.57
C ARG A 100 7.10 -15.20 2.73
N ASP A 101 7.60 -14.15 2.12
CA ASP A 101 8.89 -14.21 1.44
C ASP A 101 9.98 -14.00 2.49
N PHE A 102 10.72 -15.06 2.77
CA PHE A 102 11.95 -14.95 3.54
C PHE A 102 12.97 -14.35 2.60
N SER A 103 13.68 -13.28 3.00
CA SER A 103 14.73 -12.68 2.16
C SER A 103 15.67 -13.79 1.65
N ARG A 104 15.49 -14.22 0.40
CA ARG A 104 16.16 -15.36 -0.21
C ARG A 104 16.69 -14.93 -1.57
N ASP A 105 17.86 -15.44 -1.93
CA ASP A 105 18.44 -15.24 -3.25
C ASP A 105 17.44 -15.63 -4.33
N MET A 106 17.11 -14.67 -5.19
CA MET A 106 16.08 -14.78 -6.23
C MET A 106 16.35 -15.95 -7.17
N ARG A 107 15.75 -17.11 -6.92
CA ARG A 107 15.68 -18.20 -7.91
C ARG A 107 14.41 -18.02 -8.75
N PRO A 108 14.50 -17.90 -10.08
CA PRO A 108 13.36 -17.58 -10.95
C PRO A 108 12.21 -18.61 -10.91
N ALA A 109 12.44 -19.81 -10.37
CA ALA A 109 11.40 -20.84 -10.22
C ALA A 109 10.48 -20.63 -8.99
N TRP A 110 10.76 -19.65 -8.12
CA TRP A 110 10.09 -19.45 -6.82
C TRP A 110 9.36 -18.11 -6.77
N ILE A 111 8.95 -17.58 -7.92
CA ILE A 111 8.19 -16.34 -7.95
C ILE A 111 6.76 -16.70 -7.55
N ASP A 112 6.34 -16.27 -6.37
CA ASP A 112 4.99 -16.49 -5.90
C ASP A 112 4.01 -15.73 -6.80
N THR A 113 3.24 -16.50 -7.57
CA THR A 113 2.23 -16.01 -8.49
C THR A 113 0.84 -16.11 -7.88
N ALA A 114 0.07 -15.03 -7.96
CA ALA A 114 -1.34 -15.05 -7.64
C ALA A 114 -2.19 -14.58 -8.82
N GLY A 115 -3.21 -15.36 -9.15
CA GLY A 115 -4.18 -14.99 -10.18
C GLY A 115 -5.28 -14.12 -9.62
N VAL A 116 -5.53 -12.96 -10.23
CA VAL A 116 -6.62 -12.04 -9.87
C VAL A 116 -7.54 -11.82 -11.07
N ARG A 117 -8.84 -11.60 -10.86
CA ARG A 117 -9.78 -11.35 -11.96
C ARG A 117 -10.34 -9.94 -11.88
N ALA A 118 -10.09 -9.10 -12.88
CA ALA A 118 -10.62 -7.74 -12.92
C ALA A 118 -11.07 -7.41 -14.34
N ASN A 119 -12.08 -6.56 -14.50
CA ASN A 119 -12.54 -6.11 -15.82
C ASN A 119 -12.81 -7.27 -16.82
N GLY A 120 -13.32 -8.40 -16.31
CA GLY A 120 -13.57 -9.61 -17.12
C GLY A 120 -12.32 -10.38 -17.59
N ARG A 121 -11.12 -10.06 -17.08
CA ARG A 121 -9.84 -10.70 -17.46
C ARG A 121 -9.12 -11.25 -16.24
N ARG A 122 -8.24 -12.24 -16.45
CA ARG A 122 -7.34 -12.78 -15.42
C ARG A 122 -5.98 -12.13 -15.54
N TYR A 123 -5.46 -11.56 -14.46
CA TYR A 123 -4.09 -11.05 -14.35
C TYR A 123 -3.28 -11.94 -13.44
N VAL A 124 -1.95 -11.88 -13.58
CA VAL A 124 -1.03 -12.56 -12.68
C VAL A 124 -0.21 -11.52 -11.95
N VAL A 125 -0.31 -11.51 -10.62
CA VAL A 125 0.51 -10.69 -9.73
C VAL A 125 1.69 -11.53 -9.26
N TYR A 126 2.89 -11.02 -9.48
CA TYR A 126 4.14 -11.62 -9.06
C TYR A 126 4.69 -10.83 -7.88
N TYR A 127 4.90 -11.49 -6.74
CA TYR A 127 5.68 -10.95 -5.65
C TYR A 127 7.16 -11.23 -5.93
N ARG A 128 7.96 -10.17 -6.18
CA ARG A 128 9.35 -10.33 -6.65
C ARG A 128 10.32 -10.45 -5.50
N ASN A 129 10.29 -9.48 -4.60
CA ASN A 129 11.10 -9.41 -3.38
C ASN A 129 10.58 -8.27 -2.48
N TRP A 130 11.24 -8.11 -1.34
CA TRP A 130 11.12 -6.93 -0.50
C TRP A 130 12.50 -6.43 -0.07
N SER A 131 12.58 -5.15 0.27
CA SER A 131 13.76 -4.54 0.90
C SER A 131 13.34 -3.72 2.11
N PHE A 132 14.28 -3.51 3.03
CA PHE A 132 14.09 -2.77 4.27
C PHE A 132 15.37 -1.99 4.59
N ASP A 133 15.23 -0.81 5.19
CA ASP A 133 16.36 0.00 5.65
C ASP A 133 17.03 -0.62 6.88
N ALA A 134 18.20 -1.23 6.70
CA ALA A 134 18.99 -1.83 7.78
C ALA A 134 19.38 -0.84 8.90
N ALA A 135 19.33 0.47 8.66
CA ALA A 135 19.50 1.46 9.72
C ALA A 135 18.39 1.38 10.78
N LYS A 136 17.19 0.87 10.42
CA LYS A 136 15.99 0.78 11.27
C LYS A 136 15.79 -0.59 11.94
N GLN A 137 16.73 -1.52 11.78
CA GLN A 137 16.58 -2.94 12.18
C GLN A 137 16.15 -3.18 13.63
N ASP A 138 16.50 -2.30 14.57
CA ASP A 138 16.11 -2.45 15.99
C ASP A 138 14.69 -1.95 16.29
N ASN A 139 14.11 -1.14 15.40
CA ASN A 139 12.74 -0.65 15.50
C ASN A 139 12.08 -0.53 14.12
N PRO A 140 11.88 -1.65 13.41
CA PRO A 140 11.27 -1.67 12.08
C PRO A 140 9.83 -1.19 12.11
N GLN A 141 9.45 -0.31 11.18
CA GLN A 141 8.07 0.12 10.95
C GLN A 141 7.61 -0.30 9.55
N LYS A 142 6.29 -0.44 9.33
CA LYS A 142 5.75 -0.88 8.02
C LYS A 142 6.17 0.02 6.86
N GLN A 143 6.31 1.32 7.10
CA GLN A 143 6.73 2.30 6.10
C GLN A 143 8.19 2.15 5.64
N ASP A 144 9.04 1.47 6.43
CA ASP A 144 10.46 1.26 6.11
C ASP A 144 10.67 0.15 5.07
N PHE A 145 9.60 -0.54 4.68
CA PHE A 145 9.63 -1.62 3.70
C PHE A 145 9.26 -1.12 2.31
N THR A 146 9.91 -1.73 1.32
CA THR A 146 9.58 -1.60 -0.09
C THR A 146 9.25 -2.97 -0.65
N ILE A 147 8.09 -3.10 -1.28
CA ILE A 147 7.58 -4.34 -1.87
C ILE A 147 7.71 -4.24 -3.39
N SER A 148 8.47 -5.14 -4.01
CA SER A 148 8.60 -5.19 -5.46
C SER A 148 7.59 -6.17 -6.05
N LEU A 149 6.80 -5.69 -7.00
CA LEU A 149 5.71 -6.42 -7.65
C LEU A 149 5.82 -6.32 -9.16
N ARG A 150 5.23 -7.28 -9.86
CA ARG A 150 4.91 -7.19 -11.29
C ARG A 150 3.48 -7.66 -11.52
N VAL A 151 2.77 -7.01 -12.44
CA VAL A 151 1.46 -7.48 -12.89
C VAL A 151 1.53 -7.81 -14.37
N GLU A 152 1.23 -9.04 -14.74
CA GLU A 152 1.11 -9.45 -16.14
C GLU A 152 -0.35 -9.49 -16.58
N ARG A 153 -0.56 -9.00 -17.79
CA ARG A 153 -1.80 -9.10 -18.54
C ARG A 153 -1.69 -10.34 -19.46
N PRO A 154 -2.78 -11.10 -19.67
CA PRO A 154 -2.79 -12.26 -20.55
C PRO A 154 -2.55 -11.88 -22.01
#